data_AF-A0A821FAT8-F1
#
_entry.id   AF-A0A821FAT8-F1
#
_cell.length_a   1.000
_cell.length_b   1.000
_cell.length_c   1.000
_cell.angle_alpha   90.00
_cell.angle_beta   90.00
_cell.angle_gamma   90.00
#
_symmetry.space_group_name_H-M   'P 1'
#
loop_
_entity.id
_entity.type
_entity.pdbx_description
1 polymer ?
#
loop_
_entity_poly.entity_id
_entity_poly.type
_entity_poly.pdbx_seq_one_letter_code
_entity_poly.pdbx_strand_id
1 'polypeptide(L)'
;TTSIENRNSQGYFHVEPYLVHLSEWLSHIEVGYHSGYNMIHFTPIQSLSNISNSSYSIKNHDKLNENFQGTFEELKILIDQMAKQWKILSITDLVYNHVANDCQLLKEHPESAYNLINSTHLKPAVLLVSILIQFTRDVKHHLQLTRHYLLDEIIPKYRLWEYYICDIDLLIERFNKKLSLLDDYPDKPL
;
A
#
# COMPACT_ATOMS: atom_id res chain seq x y z
N THR A 1 -47.08 -24.41 5.50
CA THR A 1 -45.93 -25.28 5.20
C THR A 1 -45.78 -25.39 3.71
N THR A 2 -44.77 -24.69 3.17
CA THR A 2 -44.21 -24.59 1.79
C THR A 2 -43.96 -23.09 1.55
N SER A 3 -42.75 -22.56 1.39
CA SER A 3 -41.44 -23.13 1.12
C SER A 3 -40.42 -21.99 1.28
N ILE A 4 -39.65 -21.97 2.39
CA ILE A 4 -38.42 -21.16 2.51
C ILE A 4 -37.25 -22.11 2.26
N GLU A 5 -37.24 -22.76 1.10
CA GLU A 5 -36.26 -23.83 0.78
C GLU A 5 -35.41 -23.52 -0.45
N ASN A 6 -35.30 -22.25 -0.84
CA ASN A 6 -34.35 -21.86 -1.88
C ASN A 6 -33.71 -20.49 -1.57
N ARG A 7 -32.95 -20.40 -0.46
CA ARG A 7 -31.89 -19.37 -0.34
C ARG A 7 -30.63 -19.89 -1.03
N ASN A 8 -30.73 -20.13 -2.34
CA ASN A 8 -29.62 -20.54 -3.22
C ASN A 8 -29.00 -19.33 -3.93
N SER A 9 -29.02 -18.14 -3.31
CA SER A 9 -28.17 -17.04 -3.78
C SER A 9 -26.73 -17.41 -3.43
N GLN A 10 -25.94 -17.80 -4.43
CA GLN A 10 -24.49 -18.04 -4.28
C GLN A 10 -23.68 -16.73 -4.15
N GLY A 11 -24.32 -15.63 -3.79
CA GLY A 11 -23.72 -14.30 -3.72
C GLY A 11 -23.61 -13.80 -2.27
N TYR A 12 -22.67 -12.90 -2.04
CA TYR A 12 -22.56 -12.14 -0.80
C TYR A 12 -23.10 -10.72 -1.02
N PHE A 13 -23.69 -10.13 0.01
CA PHE A 13 -24.05 -8.71 -0.01
C PHE A 13 -22.82 -7.91 0.44
N HIS A 14 -22.31 -7.06 -0.45
CA HIS A 14 -21.11 -6.26 -0.19
C HIS A 14 -21.48 -4.99 0.57
N VAL A 15 -20.72 -4.67 1.62
CA VAL A 15 -20.97 -3.53 2.50
C VAL A 15 -19.67 -2.76 2.71
N GLU A 16 -19.76 -1.44 2.51
CA GLU A 16 -18.73 -0.45 2.84
C GLU A 16 -19.21 0.37 4.06
N PRO A 17 -18.94 -0.08 5.29
CA PRO A 17 -19.58 0.50 6.47
C PRO A 17 -18.91 1.77 6.98
N TYR A 18 -17.79 2.22 6.40
CA TYR A 18 -16.82 3.19 6.96
C TYR A 18 -17.37 4.58 7.34
N LEU A 19 -18.64 4.88 7.02
CA LEU A 19 -19.35 6.12 7.38
C LEU A 19 -20.54 5.92 8.33
N VAL A 20 -20.78 4.69 8.82
CA VAL A 20 -21.97 4.35 9.61
C VAL A 20 -21.56 3.81 10.98
N HIS A 21 -22.24 4.30 12.03
CA HIS A 21 -22.04 3.84 13.40
C HIS A 21 -22.46 2.39 13.55
N LEU A 22 -21.75 1.63 14.39
CA LEU A 22 -21.97 0.20 14.57
C LEU A 22 -23.41 -0.13 15.01
N SER A 23 -24.04 0.75 15.80
CA SER A 23 -25.44 0.62 16.24
C SER A 23 -26.45 0.60 15.09
N GLU A 24 -26.11 1.18 13.95
CA GLU A 24 -27.00 1.29 12.79
C GLU A 24 -26.75 0.16 11.77
N TRP A 25 -25.64 -0.57 11.87
CA TRP A 25 -25.27 -1.58 10.86
C TRP A 25 -26.36 -2.60 10.60
N LEU A 26 -27.06 -3.09 11.63
CA LEU A 26 -28.12 -4.09 11.45
C LEU A 26 -29.25 -3.57 10.57
N SER A 27 -29.69 -2.32 10.72
CA SER A 27 -30.77 -1.77 9.89
C SER A 27 -30.31 -1.62 8.43
N HIS A 28 -29.05 -1.26 8.20
CA HIS A 28 -28.48 -1.16 6.85
C HIS A 28 -28.27 -2.53 6.19
N ILE A 29 -27.94 -3.56 6.96
CA ILE A 29 -27.69 -4.92 6.45
C ILE A 29 -29.01 -5.71 6.29
N GLU A 30 -30.09 -5.29 6.96
CA GLU A 30 -31.39 -5.97 6.95
C GLU A 30 -31.93 -6.15 5.53
N VAL A 31 -31.69 -5.19 4.63
CA VAL A 31 -32.08 -5.31 3.22
C VAL A 31 -31.43 -6.51 2.54
N GLY A 32 -30.17 -6.82 2.86
CA GLY A 32 -29.46 -8.01 2.37
C GLY A 32 -30.11 -9.30 2.90
N TYR A 33 -30.49 -9.32 4.17
CA TYR A 33 -31.21 -10.44 4.76
C TYR A 33 -32.57 -10.70 4.10
N HIS A 34 -33.40 -9.67 3.96
CA HIS A 34 -34.73 -9.79 3.33
C HIS A 34 -34.64 -10.07 1.82
N SER A 35 -33.54 -9.70 1.18
CA SER A 35 -33.25 -10.04 -0.21
C SER A 35 -32.76 -11.48 -0.40
N GLY A 36 -32.60 -12.25 0.69
CA GLY A 36 -32.27 -13.67 0.65
C GLY A 36 -30.78 -13.99 0.58
N TYR A 37 -29.88 -13.04 0.83
CA TYR A 37 -28.44 -13.32 0.97
C TYR A 37 -28.16 -14.14 2.24
N ASN A 38 -27.14 -14.99 2.18
CA ASN A 38 -26.69 -15.83 3.32
C ASN A 38 -25.30 -15.43 3.85
N MET A 39 -24.67 -14.42 3.27
CA MET A 39 -23.34 -13.93 3.65
C MET A 39 -23.24 -12.41 3.41
N ILE A 40 -22.60 -11.72 4.36
CA ILE A 40 -22.16 -10.33 4.19
C ILE A 40 -20.64 -10.30 4.01
N HIS A 41 -20.19 -9.54 3.02
CA HIS A 41 -18.78 -9.25 2.80
C HIS A 41 -18.51 -7.79 3.16
N PHE A 42 -17.76 -7.60 4.23
CA PHE A 42 -17.31 -6.29 4.68
C PHE A 42 -15.98 -5.94 4.04
N THR A 43 -15.87 -4.74 3.46
CA THR A 43 -14.54 -4.12 3.27
C THR A 43 -13.80 -4.03 4.61
N PRO A 44 -12.47 -3.81 4.62
CA PRO A 44 -11.71 -3.78 5.87
C PRO A 44 -12.34 -2.84 6.91
N ILE A 45 -12.48 -3.36 8.13
CA ILE A 45 -13.16 -2.72 9.27
C ILE A 45 -12.17 -1.98 10.18
N GLN A 46 -10.88 -2.09 9.89
CA GLN A 46 -9.80 -1.56 10.69
C GLN A 46 -9.68 -0.03 10.56
N SER A 47 -8.92 0.59 11.47
CA SER A 47 -8.64 2.03 11.43
C SER A 47 -7.94 2.42 10.12
N LEU A 48 -8.49 3.44 9.46
CA LEU A 48 -8.09 3.89 8.13
C LEU A 48 -7.16 5.11 8.21
N SER A 49 -6.52 5.40 7.08
CA SER A 49 -5.70 6.61 6.93
C SER A 49 -6.53 7.88 7.01
N ASN A 50 -6.01 8.89 7.72
CA ASN A 50 -6.63 10.21 7.78
C ASN A 50 -6.44 11.03 6.49
N ILE A 51 -5.64 10.53 5.54
CA ILE A 51 -5.23 11.27 4.34
C ILE A 51 -6.13 10.91 3.15
N SER A 52 -6.32 9.62 2.88
CA SER A 52 -7.10 9.14 1.74
C SER A 52 -8.53 8.73 2.10
N ASN A 53 -8.77 8.35 3.36
CA ASN A 53 -10.00 7.73 3.84
C ASN A 53 -10.47 6.51 3.00
N SER A 54 -9.54 5.84 2.31
CA SER A 54 -9.82 4.61 1.56
C SER A 54 -9.90 3.42 2.51
N SER A 55 -10.91 2.55 2.33
CA SER A 55 -11.12 1.33 3.13
C SER A 55 -9.95 0.35 3.07
N TYR A 56 -9.10 0.42 2.04
CA TYR A 56 -7.93 -0.44 1.91
C TYR A 56 -6.63 0.21 2.41
N SER A 57 -6.68 1.50 2.77
CA SER A 57 -5.55 2.23 3.33
C SER A 57 -5.55 2.11 4.86
N ILE A 58 -5.21 0.92 5.37
CA ILE A 58 -5.28 0.59 6.79
C ILE A 58 -4.10 1.22 7.56
N LYS A 59 -4.42 2.01 8.57
CA LYS A 59 -3.47 2.69 9.46
C LYS A 59 -3.10 1.86 10.67
N ASN A 60 -4.04 1.07 11.20
CA ASN A 60 -3.78 0.17 12.32
C ASN A 60 -4.67 -1.08 12.22
N HIS A 61 -4.04 -2.23 11.99
CA HIS A 61 -4.74 -3.50 11.81
C HIS A 61 -5.41 -4.05 13.09
N ASP A 62 -4.93 -3.63 14.26
CA ASP A 62 -5.41 -4.10 15.56
C ASP A 62 -6.52 -3.22 16.16
N LYS A 63 -6.91 -2.16 15.45
CA LYS A 63 -7.95 -1.23 15.89
C LYS A 63 -9.09 -1.20 14.90
N LEU A 64 -10.31 -1.15 15.44
CA LEU A 64 -11.51 -0.89 14.67
C LEU A 64 -11.50 0.57 14.17
N ASN A 65 -12.14 0.83 13.03
CA ASN A 65 -12.33 2.18 12.52
C ASN A 65 -13.06 3.06 13.54
N GLU A 66 -12.47 4.21 13.88
CA GLU A 66 -13.02 5.13 14.89
C GLU A 66 -14.41 5.67 14.50
N ASN A 67 -14.73 5.76 13.20
CA ASN A 67 -16.02 6.21 12.72
C ASN A 67 -17.17 5.28 13.14
N PHE A 68 -16.90 4.01 13.44
CA PHE A 68 -17.94 3.08 13.88
C PHE A 68 -18.42 3.37 15.29
N GLN A 69 -17.64 4.11 16.09
CA GLN A 69 -17.94 4.44 17.48
C GLN A 69 -18.36 3.21 18.30
N GLY A 70 -17.61 2.12 18.18
CA GLY A 70 -17.87 0.89 18.91
C GLY A 70 -16.61 0.06 19.14
N THR A 71 -16.77 -1.09 19.79
CA THR A 71 -15.66 -2.01 20.11
C THR A 71 -15.73 -3.32 19.34
N PHE A 72 -14.64 -4.10 19.37
CA PHE A 72 -14.65 -5.45 18.79
C PHE A 72 -15.64 -6.38 19.51
N GLU A 73 -15.89 -6.19 20.81
CA GLU A 73 -16.90 -6.94 21.57
C GLU A 73 -18.32 -6.64 21.07
N GLU A 74 -18.64 -5.37 20.85
CA GLU A 74 -19.93 -4.96 20.28
C GLU A 74 -20.10 -5.48 18.86
N LEU A 75 -19.05 -5.42 18.04
CA LEU A 75 -19.05 -5.98 16.70
C LEU A 75 -19.27 -7.49 16.74
N LYS A 76 -18.61 -8.19 17.67
CA LYS A 76 -18.82 -9.63 17.88
C LYS A 76 -20.28 -9.94 18.21
N ILE A 77 -20.90 -9.16 19.09
CA ILE A 77 -22.32 -9.34 19.44
C ILE A 77 -23.20 -9.20 18.19
N LEU A 78 -22.95 -8.17 17.37
CA LEU A 78 -23.67 -7.94 16.13
C LEU A 78 -23.53 -9.11 15.14
N ILE A 79 -22.29 -9.57 14.91
CA ILE A 79 -22.01 -10.70 14.01
C ILE A 79 -22.64 -12.00 14.54
N ASP A 80 -22.60 -12.24 15.85
CA ASP A 80 -23.25 -13.38 16.49
C ASP A 80 -24.79 -13.33 16.33
N GLN A 81 -25.39 -12.13 16.40
CA GLN A 81 -26.82 -11.94 16.16
C GLN A 81 -27.18 -12.29 14.71
N MET A 82 -26.42 -11.80 13.73
CA MET A 82 -26.60 -12.14 12.31
C MET A 82 -26.48 -13.66 12.07
N ALA A 83 -25.46 -14.30 12.63
CA ALA A 83 -25.26 -15.74 12.47
C ALA A 83 -26.37 -16.57 13.12
N LYS A 84 -26.79 -16.23 14.35
CA LYS A 84 -27.77 -17.03 15.11
C LYS A 84 -29.20 -16.79 14.64
N GLN A 85 -29.59 -15.53 14.45
CA GLN A 85 -30.96 -15.13 14.16
C GLN A 85 -31.26 -15.15 12.66
N TRP A 86 -30.34 -14.63 11.83
CA TRP A 86 -30.56 -14.48 10.39
C TRP A 86 -29.96 -15.62 9.56
N LYS A 87 -29.16 -16.49 10.18
CA LYS A 87 -28.39 -17.56 9.50
C LYS A 87 -27.47 -16.98 8.40
N ILE A 88 -26.95 -15.79 8.65
CA ILE A 88 -26.03 -15.08 7.74
C ILE A 88 -24.61 -15.17 8.27
N LEU A 89 -23.68 -15.57 7.40
CA LEU A 89 -22.25 -15.55 7.68
C LEU A 89 -21.65 -14.16 7.39
N SER A 90 -20.44 -13.93 7.86
CA SER A 90 -19.72 -12.68 7.63
C SER A 90 -18.26 -12.95 7.32
N ILE A 91 -17.74 -12.23 6.34
CA ILE A 91 -16.32 -12.24 5.98
C ILE A 91 -15.83 -10.80 5.82
N THR A 92 -14.53 -10.58 5.97
CA THR A 92 -13.90 -9.29 5.69
C THR A 92 -12.59 -9.49 4.95
N ASP A 93 -12.22 -8.49 4.15
CA ASP A 93 -10.95 -8.51 3.45
C ASP A 93 -9.76 -8.31 4.40
N LEU A 94 -8.68 -9.04 4.11
CA LEU A 94 -7.39 -8.85 4.76
C LEU A 94 -6.40 -8.26 3.76
N VAL A 95 -5.76 -7.15 4.14
CA VAL A 95 -4.81 -6.42 3.30
C VAL A 95 -3.41 -6.65 3.83
N TYR A 96 -2.64 -7.51 3.16
CA TYR A 96 -1.27 -7.87 3.55
C TYR A 96 -0.19 -7.15 2.76
N ASN A 97 -0.51 -6.68 1.56
CA ASN A 97 0.47 -6.18 0.60
C ASN A 97 0.88 -4.72 0.85
N HIS A 98 0.13 -3.97 1.66
CA HIS A 98 0.43 -2.58 1.97
C HIS A 98 -0.23 -2.14 3.28
N VAL A 99 0.26 -1.02 3.81
CA VAL A 99 -0.32 -0.26 4.92
C VAL A 99 -0.45 1.19 4.51
N ALA A 100 -1.24 1.98 5.23
CA ALA A 100 -1.34 3.42 5.02
C ALA A 100 0.02 4.12 5.19
N ASN A 101 0.25 5.19 4.44
CA ASN A 101 1.48 5.99 4.55
C ASN A 101 1.65 6.68 5.92
N ASP A 102 0.57 6.86 6.68
CA ASP A 102 0.55 7.38 8.05
C ASP A 102 0.47 6.28 9.13
N CYS A 103 0.69 5.01 8.76
CA CYS A 103 0.77 3.89 9.69
C CYS A 103 1.99 4.03 10.61
N GLN A 104 1.78 3.84 11.92
CA GLN A 104 2.83 3.94 12.93
C GLN A 104 3.91 2.84 12.76
N LEU A 105 3.53 1.66 12.26
CA LEU A 105 4.45 0.54 12.01
C LEU A 105 5.58 0.94 11.05
N LEU A 106 5.31 1.79 10.05
CA LEU A 106 6.35 2.26 9.12
C LEU A 106 7.40 3.15 9.79
N LYS A 107 7.03 3.87 10.86
CA LYS A 107 7.98 4.72 11.62
C LYS A 107 8.84 3.89 12.57
N GLU A 108 8.25 2.88 13.21
CA GLU A 108 8.92 2.02 14.16
C GLU A 108 9.79 0.96 13.46
N HIS A 109 9.32 0.47 12.31
CA HIS A 109 9.93 -0.59 11.52
C HIS A 109 10.09 -0.17 10.04
N PRO A 110 10.93 0.82 9.72
CA PRO A 110 11.13 1.28 8.34
C PRO A 110 11.73 0.19 7.43
N GLU A 111 12.35 -0.84 7.98
CA GLU A 111 12.84 -2.04 7.28
C GLU A 111 11.73 -2.92 6.72
N SER A 112 10.49 -2.79 7.23
CA SER A 112 9.33 -3.54 6.75
C SER A 112 8.85 -3.10 5.37
N ALA A 113 9.27 -1.91 4.91
CA ALA A 113 8.98 -1.39 3.58
C ALA A 113 10.23 -1.37 2.71
N TYR A 114 10.05 -1.22 1.40
CA TYR A 114 11.15 -1.04 0.48
C TYR A 114 11.78 0.36 0.66
N ASN A 115 13.06 0.40 1.02
CA ASN A 115 13.80 1.63 1.28
C ASN A 115 15.22 1.60 0.65
N LEU A 116 15.97 2.70 0.72
CA LEU A 116 17.28 2.80 0.07
C LEU A 116 18.39 1.94 0.71
N ILE A 117 18.13 1.38 1.90
CA ILE A 117 19.04 0.50 2.63
C ILE A 117 18.79 -0.96 2.22
N ASN A 118 17.56 -1.45 2.35
CA ASN A 118 17.21 -2.84 2.05
C ASN A 118 16.92 -3.11 0.56
N SER A 119 16.67 -2.05 -0.24
CA SER A 119 16.26 -2.15 -1.65
C SER A 119 17.08 -1.18 -2.50
N THR A 120 18.40 -1.39 -2.49
CA THR A 120 19.38 -0.49 -3.15
C THR A 120 19.15 -0.35 -4.66
N HIS A 121 18.54 -1.32 -5.32
CA HIS A 121 18.14 -1.27 -6.72
C HIS A 121 17.09 -0.18 -7.02
N LEU A 122 16.38 0.32 -5.99
CA LEU A 122 15.40 1.42 -6.14
C LEU A 122 16.04 2.81 -6.12
N LYS A 123 17.34 2.95 -5.82
CA LYS A 123 18.05 4.24 -5.84
C LYS A 123 17.81 5.07 -7.11
N PRO A 124 17.98 4.55 -8.34
CA PRO A 124 17.70 5.34 -9.55
C PRO A 124 16.23 5.76 -9.66
N ALA A 125 15.29 4.90 -9.24
CA ALA A 125 13.86 5.22 -9.26
C ALA A 125 13.49 6.32 -8.26
N VAL A 126 14.01 6.26 -7.03
CA VAL A 126 13.80 7.29 -6.01
C VAL A 126 14.40 8.63 -6.45
N LEU A 127 15.59 8.62 -7.06
CA LEU A 127 16.21 9.82 -7.61
C LEU A 127 15.33 10.42 -8.73
N LEU A 128 14.87 9.60 -9.68
CA LEU A 128 13.97 10.04 -10.75
C LEU A 128 12.68 10.66 -10.20
N VAL A 129 12.01 10.00 -9.24
CA VAL A 129 10.80 10.53 -8.62
C VAL A 129 11.07 11.86 -7.91
N SER A 130 12.20 11.99 -7.21
CA SER A 130 12.59 13.24 -6.54
C SER A 130 12.78 14.39 -7.53
N ILE A 131 13.41 14.11 -8.68
CA ILE A 131 13.56 15.07 -9.78
C ILE A 131 12.19 15.51 -10.30
N LEU A 132 11.27 14.56 -10.52
CA LEU A 132 9.93 14.85 -11.03
C LEU A 132 9.08 15.66 -10.04
N ILE A 133 9.19 15.37 -8.74
CA ILE A 133 8.50 16.14 -7.69
C ILE A 133 9.01 17.58 -7.68
N GLN A 134 10.34 17.77 -7.71
CA GLN A 134 10.93 19.11 -7.73
C GLN A 134 10.52 19.86 -9.02
N PHE A 135 10.63 19.20 -10.16
CA PHE A 135 10.22 19.74 -11.46
C PHE A 135 8.76 20.20 -11.47
N THR A 136 7.84 19.41 -10.91
CA THR A 136 6.42 19.75 -10.83
C THR A 136 6.18 21.02 -9.99
N ARG A 137 7.01 21.29 -8.99
CA ARG A 137 6.93 22.51 -8.17
C ARG A 137 7.44 23.75 -8.92
N ASP A 138 8.43 23.58 -9.80
CA ASP A 138 9.09 24.68 -10.50
C ASP A 138 8.35 25.11 -11.77
N VAL A 139 7.55 24.22 -12.37
CA VAL A 139 6.85 24.46 -13.64
C VAL A 139 5.54 25.21 -13.45
N LYS A 140 5.33 26.30 -14.20
CA LYS A 140 4.04 27.00 -14.33
C LYS A 140 3.43 26.79 -15.73
N HIS A 141 2.37 25.99 -15.79
CA HIS A 141 1.28 25.95 -16.79
C HIS A 141 1.57 25.99 -18.31
N HIS A 142 2.57 25.26 -18.85
CA HIS A 142 2.64 24.98 -20.30
C HIS A 142 3.10 23.56 -20.64
N LEU A 143 2.14 22.64 -20.84
CA LEU A 143 2.36 21.19 -20.92
C LEU A 143 3.36 20.72 -22.01
N GLN A 144 3.34 21.33 -23.19
CA GLN A 144 4.22 20.92 -24.30
C GLN A 144 5.68 21.37 -24.10
N LEU A 145 5.89 22.62 -23.67
CA LEU A 145 7.22 23.13 -23.28
C LEU A 145 7.78 22.36 -22.07
N THR A 146 6.89 21.96 -21.16
CA THR A 146 7.23 21.18 -19.96
C THR A 146 7.86 19.83 -20.32
N ARG A 147 7.35 19.11 -21.33
CA ARG A 147 7.93 17.82 -21.73
C ARG A 147 9.35 17.98 -22.27
N HIS A 148 9.56 18.91 -23.21
CA HIS A 148 10.87 19.15 -23.80
C HIS A 148 11.88 19.55 -22.72
N TYR A 149 11.52 20.52 -21.89
CA TYR A 149 12.37 20.96 -20.79
C TYR A 149 12.68 19.83 -19.79
N LEU A 150 11.72 18.97 -19.46
CA LEU A 150 11.96 17.83 -18.58
C LEU A 150 12.97 16.84 -19.18
N LEU A 151 12.72 16.40 -20.41
CA LEU A 151 13.46 15.30 -21.04
C LEU A 151 14.84 15.74 -21.54
N ASP A 152 14.96 16.95 -22.08
CA ASP A 152 16.16 17.39 -22.76
C ASP A 152 17.05 18.29 -21.87
N GLU A 153 16.48 18.97 -20.87
CA GLU A 153 17.22 19.91 -20.01
C GLU A 153 17.36 19.44 -18.55
N ILE A 154 16.35 18.79 -17.97
CA ILE A 154 16.35 18.45 -16.54
C ILE A 154 16.90 17.05 -16.29
N ILE A 155 16.31 16.00 -16.87
CA ILE A 155 16.74 14.62 -16.65
C ILE A 155 18.23 14.39 -17.00
N PRO A 156 18.77 14.91 -18.12
CA PRO A 156 20.16 14.65 -18.49
C PRO A 156 21.19 15.17 -17.48
N LYS A 157 20.87 16.24 -16.72
CA LYS A 157 21.76 16.80 -15.69
C LYS A 157 22.10 15.81 -14.59
N TYR A 158 21.23 14.83 -14.34
CA TYR A 158 21.41 13.84 -13.28
C TYR A 158 22.09 12.56 -13.74
N ARG A 159 22.44 12.44 -15.04
CA ARG A 159 23.22 11.33 -15.60
C ARG A 159 22.71 9.94 -15.19
N LEU A 160 21.38 9.75 -15.16
CA LEU A 160 20.74 8.52 -14.64
C LEU A 160 21.22 7.22 -15.33
N TRP A 161 21.71 7.31 -16.57
CA TRP A 161 22.28 6.16 -17.28
C TRP A 161 23.52 5.57 -16.60
N GLU A 162 24.23 6.34 -15.75
CA GLU A 162 25.40 5.88 -14.99
C GLU A 162 25.08 4.79 -13.98
N TYR A 163 23.81 4.63 -13.60
CA TYR A 163 23.38 3.49 -12.79
C TYR A 163 23.40 2.16 -13.56
N TYR A 164 23.52 2.20 -14.89
CA TYR A 164 23.45 1.02 -15.76
C TYR A 164 24.75 0.73 -16.51
N ILE A 165 25.72 1.65 -16.47
CA ILE A 165 27.01 1.52 -17.17
C ILE A 165 28.17 1.64 -16.18
N CYS A 166 29.36 1.29 -16.63
CA CYS A 166 30.59 1.51 -15.88
C CYS A 166 31.42 2.64 -16.48
N ASP A 167 32.14 3.36 -15.63
CA ASP A 167 33.16 4.32 -16.02
C ASP A 167 34.44 3.57 -16.43
N ILE A 168 34.67 3.47 -17.73
CA ILE A 168 35.77 2.68 -18.31
C ILE A 168 37.13 3.26 -17.91
N ASP A 169 37.29 4.57 -17.97
CA ASP A 169 38.57 5.23 -17.69
C ASP A 169 38.94 5.07 -16.22
N LEU A 170 37.97 5.29 -15.33
CA LEU A 170 38.16 5.07 -13.89
C LEU A 170 38.45 3.60 -13.57
N LEU A 171 37.80 2.66 -14.27
CA LEU A 171 38.06 1.23 -14.09
C LEU A 171 39.49 0.86 -14.53
N ILE A 172 39.96 1.37 -15.67
CA ILE A 172 41.32 1.14 -16.16
C ILE A 172 42.34 1.74 -15.19
N GLU A 173 42.12 2.96 -14.70
CA GLU A 173 43.00 3.60 -13.71
C GLU A 173 43.11 2.75 -12.43
N ARG A 174 41.96 2.32 -11.89
CA ARG A 174 41.90 1.48 -10.68
C ARG A 174 42.56 0.13 -10.89
N PHE A 175 42.39 -0.46 -12.07
CA PHE A 175 43.02 -1.72 -12.43
C PHE A 175 44.55 -1.60 -12.46
N ASN A 176 45.08 -0.61 -13.18
CA ASN A 176 46.53 -0.39 -13.28
C ASN A 176 47.16 -0.12 -11.92
N LYS A 177 46.49 0.66 -11.05
CA LYS A 177 46.95 0.92 -9.68
C LYS A 177 47.00 -0.34 -8.82
N LYS A 178 46.05 -1.26 -8.99
CA LYS A 178 46.08 -2.55 -8.29
C LYS A 178 47.17 -3.47 -8.85
N LEU A 179 47.39 -3.45 -10.16
CA LEU A 179 48.44 -4.25 -10.81
C LEU A 179 49.83 -3.84 -10.30
N SER A 180 50.13 -2.55 -10.23
CA SER A 180 51.42 -2.08 -9.69
C SER A 180 51.63 -2.50 -8.23
N LEU A 181 50.58 -2.55 -7.41
CA LEU A 181 50.68 -3.01 -6.02
C LEU A 181 50.95 -4.51 -5.88
N LEU A 182 50.46 -5.32 -6.83
CA LEU A 182 50.75 -6.75 -6.92
C LEU A 182 52.18 -7.00 -7.37
N ASP A 183 52.65 -6.24 -8.38
CA ASP A 183 54.02 -6.36 -8.89
C ASP A 183 55.06 -5.99 -7.81
N ASP A 184 54.74 -5.02 -6.95
CA ASP A 184 55.60 -4.61 -5.82
C ASP A 184 55.58 -5.61 -4.64
N TYR A 185 54.52 -6.42 -4.48
CA TYR A 185 54.34 -7.35 -3.34
C TYR A 185 53.59 -8.65 -3.76
N PRO A 186 54.24 -9.56 -4.51
CA PRO A 186 53.58 -10.70 -5.14
C PRO A 186 52.98 -11.73 -4.18
N ASP A 187 53.47 -11.81 -2.93
CA ASP A 187 53.04 -12.79 -1.93
C ASP A 187 51.93 -12.28 -0.98
N LYS A 188 51.40 -11.07 -1.18
CA LYS A 188 50.32 -10.53 -0.35
C LYS A 188 48.96 -11.02 -0.87
N PRO A 189 48.12 -11.69 -0.05
CA PRO A 189 46.79 -12.09 -0.51
C PRO A 189 45.94 -10.84 -0.81
N LEU A 190 45.17 -10.93 -1.89
CA LEU A 190 44.25 -9.90 -2.40
C LEU A 190 43.19 -9.45 -1.38
#